data_AF-A0A9P5WWC0-F1
#
_entry.id   AF-A0A9P5WWC0-F1
#
_cell.length_a   1.000
_cell.length_b   1.000
_cell.length_c   1.000
_cell.angle_alpha   90.00
_cell.angle_beta   90.00
_cell.angle_gamma   90.00
#
_symmetry.space_group_name_H-M   'P 1'
#
loop_
_entity.id
_entity.type
_entity.pdbx_description
1 polymer ?
#
loop_
_entity_poly.entity_id
_entity_poly.type
_entity_poly.pdbx_seq_one_letter_code
_entity_poly.pdbx_strand_id
1 'polypeptide(L)' 'FTTALTFFILPHLAVVGPITYGICQTGCNVVVVACYTTTGFTFGTIAVPTALPAIISCNVML' A
#
# COMPACT_ATOMS: atom_id res chain seq x y z
N PHE A 1 12.98 6.76 -3.42
CA PHE A 1 11.68 6.05 -3.39
C PHE A 1 11.80 4.60 -3.87
N THR A 2 12.38 4.35 -5.04
CA THR A 2 12.53 3.00 -5.63
C THR A 2 13.31 2.00 -4.76
N THR A 3 14.28 2.44 -3.95
CA THR A 3 15.13 1.56 -3.13
C THR A 3 14.51 1.11 -1.81
N ALA A 4 13.55 1.87 -1.25
CA ALA A 4 12.83 1.49 -0.04
C ALA A 4 11.71 0.49 -0.33
N LEU A 5 11.13 0.58 -1.54
CA LEU A 5 10.01 -0.24 -2.00
C LEU A 5 10.44 -1.71 -2.13
N THR A 6 11.65 -2.00 -2.62
CA THR A 6 12.16 -3.37 -2.78
C THR A 6 12.36 -4.11 -1.46
N PHE A 7 12.56 -3.41 -0.34
CA PHE A 7 12.74 -4.05 0.97
C PHE A 7 11.41 -4.44 1.64
N PHE A 8 10.29 -3.83 1.22
CA PHE A 8 8.95 -4.05 1.80
C PHE A 8 8.09 -5.07 1.04
N ILE A 9 8.43 -5.37 -0.24
CA ILE A 9 7.70 -6.32 -1.10
C ILE A 9 8.17 -7.78 -0.90
N LEU A 10 9.00 -8.10 0.10
CA LEU A 10 9.00 -9.48 0.58
C LEU A 10 7.75 -9.59 1.45
N PRO A 11 6.61 -10.17 0.98
CA PRO A 11 5.61 -10.62 1.92
C PRO A 11 6.34 -11.68 2.73
N HIS A 12 6.83 -11.32 3.90
CA HIS A 12 7.17 -12.32 4.88
C HIS A 12 5.88 -13.11 5.02
N LEU A 13 5.86 -14.35 4.52
CA LEU A 13 4.72 -15.23 4.70
C LEU A 13 4.36 -15.09 6.17
N ALA A 14 3.19 -14.55 6.49
CA ALA A 14 2.78 -14.31 7.87
C ALA A 14 2.41 -15.67 8.47
N VAL A 15 3.40 -16.56 8.61
CA VAL A 15 3.27 -17.93 9.08
C VAL A 15 3.02 -17.97 10.59
N VAL A 16 3.10 -16.81 11.26
CA VAL A 16 3.16 -16.68 12.73
C VAL A 16 1.91 -16.04 13.36
N GLY A 17 0.77 -16.00 12.65
CA GLY A 17 -0.54 -15.65 13.23
C GLY A 17 -1.00 -14.20 13.00
N PRO A 18 -2.20 -13.84 13.52
CA PRO A 18 -2.93 -12.63 13.13
C PRO A 18 -2.26 -11.33 13.56
N ILE A 19 -1.50 -11.32 14.67
CA ILE A 19 -0.78 -10.14 15.13
C ILE A 19 0.31 -9.75 14.13
N THR A 20 1.11 -10.73 13.69
CA THR A 20 2.16 -10.49 12.70
C THR A 20 1.57 -10.07 11.36
N TYR A 21 0.48 -10.70 10.93
CA TYR A 21 -0.25 -10.26 9.74
C TYR A 21 -0.69 -8.80 9.86
N GLY A 22 -1.26 -8.41 11.00
CA GLY A 22 -1.68 -7.03 11.27
C GLY A 22 -0.53 -6.04 11.17
N ILE A 23 0.63 -6.35 11.76
CA ILE A 23 1.83 -5.48 11.70
C ILE A 23 2.32 -5.33 10.26
N CYS A 24 2.39 -6.42 9.49
CA CYS A 24 2.76 -6.37 8.07
C CYS A 24 1.80 -5.50 7.26
N GLN A 25 0.48 -5.71 7.45
CA GLN A 25 -0.58 -4.92 6.82
C GLN A 25 -0.50 -3.43 7.19
N THR A 26 -0.24 -3.09 8.45
CA THR A 26 -0.05 -1.70 8.87
C THR A 26 1.09 -1.05 8.11
N GLY A 27 2.19 -1.77 7.92
CA GLY A 27 3.32 -1.34 7.11
C GLY A 27 2.93 -1.00 5.67
N CYS A 28 2.26 -1.93 4.97
CA CYS A 28 1.80 -1.71 3.60
C CYS A 28 0.87 -0.49 3.51
N ASN A 29 -0.07 -0.35 4.46
CA ASN A 29 -1.00 0.78 4.50
C ASN A 29 -0.29 2.14 4.65
N VAL A 30 0.80 2.22 5.41
CA VAL A 30 1.58 3.48 5.53
C VAL A 30 2.17 3.87 4.16
N VAL A 31 2.66 2.90 3.39
CA VAL A 31 3.16 3.15 2.03
C VAL A 31 2.03 3.61 1.11
N VAL A 32 0.86 2.97 1.22
CA VAL A 32 -0.35 3.37 0.48
C VAL A 32 -0.71 4.82 0.74
N VAL A 33 -0.83 5.19 2.01
CA VAL A 33 -1.15 6.56 2.41
C VAL A 33 -0.13 7.56 1.85
N ALA A 34 1.18 7.24 1.91
CA ALA A 34 2.22 8.13 1.40
C ALA A 34 2.13 8.39 -0.12
N CYS A 35 1.66 7.44 -0.92
CA CYS A 35 1.47 7.66 -2.36
C CYS A 35 0.16 8.39 -2.68
N TYR A 36 -0.90 8.11 -1.92
CA TYR A 36 -2.15 8.86 -2.04
C TYR A 36 -1.93 10.34 -1.71
N THR A 37 -1.12 10.65 -0.70
CA THR A 37 -0.77 12.04 -0.38
C THR A 37 0.10 12.71 -1.44
N THR A 38 1.05 12.01 -2.08
CA THR A 38 1.86 12.58 -3.17
C THR A 38 1.04 12.81 -4.44
N THR A 39 0.00 12.00 -4.68
CA THR A 39 -0.92 12.16 -5.82
C THR A 39 -2.06 13.13 -5.53
N GLY A 40 -2.21 13.60 -4.28
CA GLY A 40 -3.24 14.55 -3.87
C GLY A 40 -4.64 13.96 -3.71
N PHE A 41 -4.74 12.64 -3.55
CA PHE A 41 -6.01 11.92 -3.37
C PHE A 41 -6.12 11.31 -1.98
N THR A 42 -7.36 11.07 -1.54
CA THR A 42 -7.63 10.35 -0.29
C THR A 42 -8.03 8.92 -0.61
N PHE A 43 -7.53 7.95 0.15
CA PHE A 43 -7.89 6.54 -0.04
C PHE A 43 -9.41 6.33 0.12
N GLY A 44 -10.01 5.55 -0.79
CA GLY A 44 -11.44 5.21 -0.74
C GLY A 44 -12.40 6.28 -1.27
N THR A 45 -11.92 7.43 -1.75
CA THR A 45 -12.80 8.48 -2.30
C THR A 45 -13.05 8.34 -3.80
N ILE A 46 -12.20 7.58 -4.50
CA ILE A 46 -12.31 7.36 -5.94
C ILE A 46 -12.83 5.95 -6.18
N ALA A 47 -13.96 5.87 -6.90
CA ALA A 47 -14.50 4.58 -7.32
C ALA A 47 -13.55 3.91 -8.33
N VAL A 48 -13.37 2.59 -8.21
CA VAL A 48 -12.47 1.81 -9.08
C VAL A 48 -12.66 2.08 -10.59
N PRO A 49 -13.90 2.23 -11.13
CA PRO A 49 -14.09 2.50 -12.55
C PRO A 49 -13.55 3.85 -13.03
N THR A 50 -13.34 4.80 -12.11
CA THR A 50 -12.88 6.17 -12.40
C THR A 50 -11.46 6.43 -11.88
N ALA A 51 -10.76 5.40 -11.40
CA ALA A 51 -9.43 5.54 -10.84
C ALA A 51 -8.41 5.94 -11.91
N LEU A 52 -7.68 7.03 -11.65
CA LEU A 52 -6.57 7.46 -12.50
C LEU A 52 -5.38 6.49 -12.35
N PRO A 53 -4.50 6.38 -13.37
CA PRO A 53 -3.34 5.47 -13.35
C PRO A 53 -2.46 5.65 -12.10
N ALA A 54 -2.30 6.90 -11.63
CA ALA A 54 -1.53 7.20 -10.43
C ALA A 54 -2.10 6.52 -9.18
N ILE A 55 -3.42 6.47 -9.05
CA ILE A 55 -4.12 5.85 -7.90
C ILE A 55 -4.06 4.33 -8.00
N ILE A 56 -4.18 3.78 -9.22
CA ILE A 56 -4.03 2.34 -9.47
C ILE A 56 -2.63 1.88 -9.06
N SER A 57 -1.59 2.65 -9.40
CA SER A 57 -0.22 2.36 -8.95
C SER A 57 -0.04 2.47 -7.44
N CYS A 58 -0.88 3.26 -6.75
CA CYS A 58 -0.87 3.26 -5.29
C CYS A 58 -1.57 2.02 -4.68
N ASN A 59 -2.44 1.32 -5.40
CA ASN A 59 -3.14 0.15 -4.84
C ASN A 59 -2.37 -1.17 -5.06
N VAL A 60 -1.21 -1.16 -5.71
CA VAL A 60 -0.41 -2.39 -5.90
C VAL A 60 0.62 -2.61 -4.78
N MET A 61 0.67 -1.73 -3.79
CA MET A 61 1.57 -1.82 -2.63
C MET A 61 0.88 -2.22 -1.32
N LEU A 62 -0.35 -2.72 -1.42
CA LEU A 62 -1.09 -3.44 -0.39
C LEU A 62 -0.93 -4.95 -0.60
#